data_AF-A0A1G2PNB2-F1
#
_entry.id   AF-A0A1G2PNB2-F1
#
_cell.length_a   1.000
_cell.length_b   1.000
_cell.length_c   1.000
_cell.angle_alpha   90.00
_cell.angle_beta   90.00
_cell.angle_gamma   90.00
#
_symmetry.space_group_name_H-M   'P 1'
#
loop_
_entity.id
_entity.type
_entity.pdbx_description
1 polymer ?
#
loop_
_entity_poly.entity_id
_entity_poly.type
_entity_poly.pdbx_seq_one_letter_code
_entity_poly.pdbx_strand_id
1 'polypeptide(L)'
;MKKNKILLLGGIAAAVVGIGIILFFVGVSQGAKVIASDMTIEGDYMIAEGSKVVLKNGAKLTVTGNLEVAGTLEGDEKGIVLVVGGNVGFADTAEVSSEGSIQVVESADQLAPTQERLDELFNEAGNDSCDGVCIGPFVPENKIGQTFLSPAVDIVSRPFLEESKGKPLAFVGTAEASSHTITQRGDTVTVSGKWDVKKPKTPRQQLILFWFPNASNLVLKNLTMTVPPGDPGTEDVGNCDARGGQGKKAGRLLFWAGGNVRINNITLTLGDGGEGGYAETSPDCYPKARAEGGVGGESGNLKILAGNSLAIEGVFRLNPGNGGKGGDAIAYAADGKGPEEPGGDADAFGGRGADNIKQLKAVGAVSGVASVEIGSVTGGAGGNATALPGNGGNGKGCDSDGGRGGHGTATGGDGGRASVKLGGAGSTIDAEDVGGKGGDADIEGGKGGEGGDCDPTDFGGDGGDGGNAKATPGKGGQGDTRRGDDGEVLSEPGGDGGNGGDGCLEGKGGIGGQGNPPGKDGEPGKNLCMQPKEDDTSTTTPPPDTGSTTSPPPQPSEKIRVIAYHGKYIPVSQLIVEGEGNCGNHYHAAEGIATATDGTPIPDPGPPCGYGAVATTPILEIEQ
;
A
#
# COMPACT_ATOMS: atom_id res chain seq x y z
N MET A 1 54.87 73.51 -35.43
CA MET A 1 54.41 72.58 -34.38
C MET A 1 53.07 71.96 -34.75
N LYS A 2 53.01 70.88 -35.55
CA LYS A 2 51.78 70.06 -35.73
C LYS A 2 52.18 68.63 -36.13
N LYS A 3 52.48 67.81 -35.14
CA LYS A 3 52.44 66.33 -35.20
C LYS A 3 51.51 65.88 -34.07
N ASN A 4 50.79 64.77 -34.28
CA ASN A 4 49.87 64.08 -33.36
C ASN A 4 48.38 64.38 -33.59
N LYS A 5 47.78 63.83 -34.67
CA LYS A 5 46.32 63.63 -34.75
C LYS A 5 45.84 62.39 -35.53
N ILE A 6 46.70 61.43 -35.86
CA ILE A 6 46.30 60.30 -36.75
C ILE A 6 46.24 58.92 -36.05
N LEU A 7 46.55 58.82 -34.76
CA LEU A 7 46.65 57.51 -34.08
C LEU A 7 45.53 57.17 -33.07
N LEU A 8 44.46 57.98 -32.97
CA LEU A 8 43.41 57.76 -31.95
C LEU A 8 42.07 57.22 -32.49
N LEU A 9 41.85 57.21 -33.80
CA LEU A 9 40.56 56.79 -34.39
C LEU A 9 40.52 55.31 -34.83
N GLY A 10 41.67 54.66 -35.01
CA GLY A 10 41.75 53.23 -35.36
C GLY A 10 41.57 52.27 -34.17
N GLY A 11 41.88 52.71 -32.94
CA GLY A 11 41.79 51.86 -31.75
C GLY A 11 40.37 51.69 -31.21
N ILE A 12 39.50 52.67 -31.40
CA ILE A 12 38.12 52.63 -30.87
C ILE A 12 37.23 51.73 -31.74
N ALA A 13 37.41 51.71 -33.07
CA ALA A 13 36.67 50.82 -33.95
C ALA A 13 37.06 49.34 -33.74
N ALA A 14 38.34 49.04 -33.50
CA ALA A 14 38.79 47.69 -33.19
C ALA A 14 38.34 47.21 -31.80
N ALA A 15 38.26 48.11 -30.81
CA ALA A 15 37.75 47.79 -29.47
C ALA A 15 36.23 47.56 -29.45
N VAL A 16 35.44 48.29 -30.25
CA VAL A 16 33.97 48.08 -30.33
C VAL A 16 33.63 46.79 -31.09
N VAL A 17 34.39 46.43 -32.13
CA VAL A 17 34.25 45.13 -32.81
C VAL A 17 34.75 43.98 -31.92
N GLY A 18 35.84 44.19 -31.16
CA GLY A 18 36.34 43.22 -30.18
C GLY A 18 35.38 42.98 -29.00
N ILE A 19 34.76 44.03 -28.45
CA ILE A 19 33.77 43.91 -27.37
C ILE A 19 32.44 43.34 -27.91
N GLY A 20 32.05 43.66 -29.15
CA GLY A 20 30.89 43.05 -29.80
C GLY A 20 31.06 41.55 -30.08
N ILE A 21 32.27 41.10 -30.42
CA ILE A 21 32.59 39.68 -30.62
C ILE A 21 32.75 38.97 -29.27
N ILE A 22 33.33 39.62 -28.26
CA ILE A 22 33.38 39.05 -26.90
C ILE A 22 31.98 38.96 -26.29
N LEU A 23 31.08 39.93 -26.50
CA LEU A 23 29.67 39.84 -26.06
C LEU A 23 28.82 38.87 -26.91
N PHE A 24 29.26 38.48 -28.11
CA PHE A 24 28.64 37.40 -28.88
C PHE A 24 28.99 36.00 -28.32
N PHE A 25 30.13 35.88 -27.60
CA PHE A 25 30.55 34.66 -26.90
C PHE A 25 30.30 34.69 -25.38
N VAL A 26 29.97 35.85 -24.79
CA VAL A 26 29.43 35.92 -23.42
C VAL A 26 27.98 35.46 -23.50
N GLY A 27 27.75 34.23 -23.08
CA GLY A 27 26.48 33.50 -23.16
C GLY A 27 25.26 34.34 -22.84
N VAL A 28 24.59 34.81 -23.90
CA VAL A 28 23.16 35.06 -23.82
C VAL A 28 22.57 33.68 -23.53
N SER A 29 22.12 33.47 -22.29
CA SER A 29 21.32 32.30 -21.95
C SER A 29 20.18 32.25 -22.97
N GLN A 30 20.26 31.34 -23.93
CA GLN A 30 19.17 31.18 -24.88
C GLN A 30 17.98 30.78 -24.03
N GLY A 31 16.96 31.66 -24.01
CA GLY A 31 15.74 31.39 -23.27
C GLY A 31 15.20 30.01 -23.65
N ALA A 32 14.55 29.33 -22.71
CA ALA A 32 14.01 28.00 -22.95
C ALA A 32 13.12 27.99 -24.21
N LYS A 33 13.40 27.08 -25.15
CA LYS A 33 12.52 26.86 -26.31
C LYS A 33 11.29 26.10 -25.85
N VAL A 34 10.14 26.75 -25.89
CA VAL A 34 8.86 26.15 -25.48
C VAL A 34 8.12 25.62 -26.71
N ILE A 35 7.73 24.35 -26.67
CA ILE A 35 6.89 23.68 -27.67
C ILE A 35 5.55 23.38 -26.99
N ALA A 36 4.50 24.14 -27.34
CA ALA A 36 3.19 24.09 -26.69
C ALA A 36 2.10 23.41 -27.53
N SER A 37 2.44 22.96 -28.73
CA SER A 37 1.60 22.18 -29.64
C SER A 37 2.50 21.21 -30.41
N ASP A 38 1.91 20.16 -30.99
CA ASP A 38 2.63 19.20 -31.84
C ASP A 38 3.55 19.90 -32.84
N MET A 39 4.80 19.45 -32.91
CA MET A 39 5.83 20.02 -33.76
C MET A 39 6.54 18.89 -34.50
N THR A 40 6.68 19.03 -35.81
CA THR A 40 7.53 18.17 -36.63
C THR A 40 8.78 18.94 -37.05
N ILE A 41 9.93 18.32 -36.87
CA ILE A 41 11.22 18.81 -37.36
C ILE A 41 11.68 17.87 -38.46
N GLU A 42 11.82 18.43 -39.66
CA GLU A 42 12.38 17.70 -40.79
C GLU A 42 13.90 17.62 -40.67
N GLY A 43 14.43 16.40 -40.67
CA GLY A 43 15.85 16.13 -40.48
C GLY A 43 16.26 16.01 -39.01
N ASP A 44 17.54 16.28 -38.74
CA ASP A 44 18.13 16.08 -37.42
C ASP A 44 17.81 17.24 -36.47
N TYR A 45 17.66 16.93 -35.18
CA TYR A 45 17.42 17.91 -34.13
C TYR A 45 18.36 17.70 -32.94
N MET A 46 18.98 18.79 -32.49
CA MET A 46 19.89 18.78 -31.35
C MET A 46 19.42 19.76 -30.28
N ILE A 47 19.33 19.26 -29.05
CA ILE A 47 19.23 20.06 -27.83
C ILE A 47 20.65 20.14 -27.25
N ALA A 48 21.40 21.16 -27.65
CA ALA A 48 22.80 21.33 -27.26
C ALA A 48 22.96 21.54 -25.74
N GLU A 49 24.16 21.26 -25.23
CA GLU A 49 24.52 21.54 -23.83
C GLU A 49 24.24 23.01 -23.47
N GLY A 50 23.72 23.25 -22.27
CA GLY A 50 23.30 24.58 -21.80
C GLY A 50 22.02 25.12 -22.46
N SER A 51 21.44 24.40 -23.43
CA SER A 51 20.13 24.73 -24.01
C SER A 51 19.01 23.99 -23.28
N LYS A 52 17.82 24.59 -23.28
CA LYS A 52 16.62 24.02 -22.64
C LYS A 52 15.44 23.98 -23.60
N VAL A 53 14.79 22.83 -23.71
CA VAL A 53 13.50 22.66 -24.40
C VAL A 53 12.44 22.25 -23.40
N VAL A 54 11.26 22.86 -23.50
CA VAL A 54 10.10 22.55 -22.64
C VAL A 54 8.92 22.14 -23.53
N LEU A 55 8.44 20.91 -23.37
CA LEU A 55 7.19 20.44 -23.96
C LEU A 55 6.03 20.77 -23.01
N LYS A 56 4.98 21.41 -23.53
CA LYS A 56 3.78 21.80 -22.77
C LYS A 56 2.52 21.25 -23.40
N ASN A 57 1.47 21.11 -22.60
CA ASN A 57 0.14 20.68 -22.98
C ASN A 57 0.13 19.32 -23.70
N GLY A 58 1.12 18.47 -23.43
CA GLY A 58 1.27 17.16 -24.07
C GLY A 58 1.71 17.25 -25.52
N ALA A 59 2.34 18.37 -25.92
CA ALA A 59 2.88 18.53 -27.25
C ALA A 59 3.83 17.39 -27.63
N LYS A 60 3.55 16.77 -28.77
CA LYS A 60 4.42 15.76 -29.36
C LYS A 60 5.51 16.43 -30.20
N LEU A 61 6.76 16.05 -29.97
CA LEU A 61 7.89 16.40 -30.82
C LEU A 61 8.21 15.22 -31.75
N THR A 62 7.95 15.40 -33.04
CA THR A 62 8.34 14.46 -34.10
C THR A 62 9.64 14.94 -34.76
N VAL A 63 10.64 14.08 -34.86
CA VAL A 63 11.91 14.35 -35.57
C VAL A 63 12.08 13.29 -36.66
N THR A 64 12.12 13.69 -37.94
CA THR A 64 12.20 12.71 -39.04
C THR A 64 13.61 12.15 -39.23
N GLY A 65 14.64 12.87 -38.76
CA GLY A 65 16.03 12.40 -38.67
C GLY A 65 16.41 11.97 -37.25
N ASN A 66 17.66 12.26 -36.87
CA ASN A 66 18.23 11.92 -35.57
C ASN A 66 17.85 12.94 -34.48
N LEU A 67 17.65 12.48 -33.25
CA LEU A 67 17.48 13.33 -32.08
C LEU A 67 18.69 13.19 -31.13
N GLU A 68 19.37 14.29 -30.87
CA GLU A 68 20.48 14.37 -29.92
C GLU A 68 20.15 15.34 -28.77
N VAL A 69 20.26 14.89 -27.53
CA VAL A 69 19.96 15.67 -26.33
C VAL A 69 21.18 15.68 -25.42
N ALA A 70 21.84 16.84 -25.33
CA ALA A 70 22.95 17.10 -24.43
C ALA A 70 22.64 18.19 -23.36
N GLY A 71 21.57 18.97 -23.57
CA GLY A 71 21.04 19.94 -22.62
C GLY A 71 19.84 19.44 -21.81
N THR A 72 18.91 20.34 -21.51
CA THR A 72 17.73 20.06 -20.68
C THR A 72 16.48 19.84 -21.53
N LEU A 73 15.73 18.78 -21.25
CA LEU A 73 14.40 18.52 -21.79
C LEU A 73 13.39 18.40 -20.64
N GLU A 74 12.37 19.25 -20.65
CA GLU A 74 11.31 19.23 -19.63
C GLU A 74 9.93 18.96 -20.23
N GLY A 75 9.12 18.16 -19.54
CA GLY A 75 7.69 18.00 -19.80
C GLY A 75 6.84 18.42 -18.61
N ASP A 76 5.62 18.87 -18.86
CA ASP A 76 4.66 19.27 -17.84
C ASP A 76 3.80 18.08 -17.35
N GLU A 77 2.64 18.37 -16.77
CA GLU A 77 1.65 17.37 -16.35
C GLU A 77 1.02 16.59 -17.50
N LYS A 78 1.43 16.74 -18.76
CA LYS A 78 1.05 15.81 -19.82
C LYS A 78 2.24 14.95 -20.28
N GLY A 79 3.42 15.22 -19.73
CA GLY A 79 4.59 14.40 -19.92
C GLY A 79 5.45 14.81 -21.12
N ILE A 80 6.31 13.90 -21.54
CA ILE A 80 7.19 14.05 -22.71
C ILE A 80 6.76 13.02 -23.75
N VAL A 81 6.53 13.46 -24.99
CA VAL A 81 6.20 12.58 -26.11
C VAL A 81 7.14 12.89 -27.27
N LEU A 82 8.02 11.92 -27.59
CA LEU A 82 9.00 12.01 -28.66
C LEU A 82 8.78 10.88 -29.67
N VAL A 83 8.69 11.24 -30.95
CA VAL A 83 8.67 10.29 -32.07
C VAL A 83 9.87 10.57 -32.95
N VAL A 84 10.79 9.61 -33.09
CA VAL A 84 12.06 9.84 -33.79
C VAL A 84 12.29 8.78 -34.87
N GLY A 85 12.33 9.21 -36.12
CA GLY A 85 12.51 8.32 -37.27
C GLY A 85 13.94 7.82 -37.46
N GLY A 86 14.93 8.53 -36.90
CA GLY A 86 16.35 8.17 -36.92
C GLY A 86 16.88 7.66 -35.58
N ASN A 87 18.17 7.89 -35.34
CA ASN A 87 18.81 7.53 -34.08
C ASN A 87 18.40 8.48 -32.95
N VAL A 88 18.39 7.98 -31.72
CA VAL A 88 18.13 8.76 -30.51
C VAL A 88 19.33 8.69 -29.58
N GLY A 89 19.86 9.85 -29.17
CA GLY A 89 20.99 9.93 -28.26
C GLY A 89 20.75 10.94 -27.14
N PHE A 90 20.78 10.48 -25.89
CA PHE A 90 20.91 11.33 -24.71
C PHE A 90 22.35 11.24 -24.18
N ALA A 91 23.03 12.38 -24.11
CA ALA A 91 24.39 12.47 -23.58
C ALA A 91 24.41 12.29 -22.06
N ASP A 92 25.60 12.03 -21.51
CA ASP A 92 25.80 11.91 -20.07
C ASP A 92 25.47 13.21 -19.31
N THR A 93 25.52 14.37 -19.99
CA THR A 93 25.13 15.68 -19.47
C THR A 93 23.63 15.98 -19.59
N ALA A 94 22.86 15.11 -20.25
CA ALA A 94 21.44 15.36 -20.48
C ALA A 94 20.67 15.39 -19.16
N GLU A 95 19.78 16.37 -19.03
CA GLU A 95 18.84 16.47 -17.92
C GLU A 95 17.42 16.37 -18.46
N VAL A 96 16.72 15.30 -18.09
CA VAL A 96 15.34 15.08 -18.49
C VAL A 96 14.45 15.12 -17.26
N SER A 97 13.41 15.95 -17.28
CA SER A 97 12.44 15.97 -16.19
C SER A 97 11.01 16.07 -16.69
N SER A 98 10.07 15.47 -15.96
CA SER A 98 8.68 15.40 -16.39
C SER A 98 7.75 15.33 -15.18
N GLU A 99 6.62 16.05 -15.20
CA GLU A 99 5.51 15.84 -14.25
C GLU A 99 4.50 14.78 -14.77
N GLY A 100 4.86 14.05 -15.84
CA GLY A 100 4.03 13.01 -16.45
C GLY A 100 4.82 11.87 -17.07
N SER A 101 4.10 10.95 -17.72
CA SER A 101 4.71 9.85 -18.45
C SER A 101 5.70 10.34 -19.49
N ILE A 102 6.74 9.56 -19.75
CA ILE A 102 7.68 9.82 -20.84
C ILE A 102 7.52 8.71 -21.87
N GLN A 103 7.32 9.09 -23.13
CA GLN A 103 7.24 8.15 -24.25
C GLN A 103 8.25 8.58 -25.31
N VAL A 104 9.20 7.68 -25.60
CA VAL A 104 10.18 7.84 -26.66
C VAL A 104 10.06 6.64 -27.58
N VAL A 105 9.61 6.88 -28.80
CA VAL A 105 9.28 5.81 -29.76
C VAL A 105 9.82 6.13 -31.14
N GLU A 106 9.98 5.12 -31.99
CA GLU A 106 10.42 5.30 -33.38
C GLU A 106 9.28 5.69 -34.32
N SER A 107 8.03 5.36 -33.98
CA SER A 107 6.86 5.69 -34.80
C SER A 107 5.61 6.03 -33.98
N ALA A 108 4.74 6.89 -34.53
CA ALA A 108 3.61 7.44 -33.79
C ALA A 108 2.53 6.40 -33.40
N ASP A 109 2.44 5.29 -34.12
CA ASP A 109 1.55 4.16 -33.82
C ASP A 109 1.98 3.34 -32.59
N GLN A 110 3.21 3.54 -32.11
CA GLN A 110 3.73 2.90 -30.90
C GLN A 110 3.46 3.71 -29.63
N LEU A 111 2.96 4.93 -29.76
CA LEU A 111 2.56 5.74 -28.62
C LEU A 111 1.36 5.12 -27.89
N ALA A 112 1.21 5.53 -26.63
CA ALA A 112 -0.01 5.39 -25.84
C ALA A 112 -0.74 6.74 -25.80
N PRO A 113 -1.51 7.09 -26.85
CA PRO A 113 -2.23 8.36 -26.91
C PRO A 113 -3.49 8.39 -26.02
N THR A 114 -3.99 7.22 -25.62
CA THR A 114 -5.16 7.07 -24.75
C THR A 114 -4.76 6.53 -23.39
N GLN A 115 -5.57 6.82 -22.37
CA GLN A 115 -5.36 6.28 -21.03
C GLN A 115 -5.43 4.74 -21.03
N GLU A 116 -6.38 4.16 -21.76
CA GLU A 116 -6.52 2.70 -21.91
C GLU A 116 -5.23 2.05 -22.41
N ARG A 117 -4.63 2.60 -23.48
CA ARG A 117 -3.37 2.08 -24.01
C ARG A 117 -2.20 2.28 -23.05
N LEU A 118 -2.20 3.39 -22.31
CA LEU A 118 -1.19 3.64 -21.29
C LEU A 118 -1.30 2.62 -20.16
N ASP A 119 -2.51 2.31 -19.71
CA ASP A 119 -2.79 1.32 -18.66
C ASP A 119 -2.42 -0.09 -19.13
N GLU A 120 -2.68 -0.46 -20.39
CA GLU A 120 -2.23 -1.72 -20.98
C GLU A 120 -0.71 -1.87 -20.90
N LEU A 121 0.04 -0.87 -21.37
CA LEU A 121 1.51 -0.91 -21.36
C LEU A 121 2.07 -0.82 -19.93
N PHE A 122 1.42 -0.05 -19.06
CA PHE A 122 1.75 0.01 -17.64
C PHE A 122 1.59 -1.38 -17.01
N ASN A 123 0.48 -2.06 -17.28
CA ASN A 123 0.24 -3.42 -16.78
C ASN A 123 1.25 -4.42 -17.37
N GLU A 124 1.56 -4.31 -18.66
CA GLU A 124 2.56 -5.15 -19.33
C GLU A 124 3.96 -4.99 -18.73
N ALA A 125 4.34 -3.77 -18.31
CA ALA A 125 5.59 -3.51 -17.60
C ALA A 125 5.69 -4.20 -16.23
N GLY A 126 4.60 -4.73 -15.69
CA GLY A 126 4.59 -5.58 -14.48
C GLY A 126 4.10 -7.00 -14.72
N ASN A 127 3.89 -7.40 -15.97
CA ASN A 127 3.42 -8.73 -16.34
C ASN A 127 4.59 -9.71 -16.53
N ASP A 128 4.52 -10.89 -15.91
CA ASP A 128 5.57 -11.94 -15.86
C ASP A 128 5.84 -12.63 -17.22
N SER A 129 5.16 -12.20 -18.29
CA SER A 129 5.45 -12.65 -19.64
C SER A 129 6.85 -12.21 -20.08
N CYS A 130 7.62 -13.12 -20.65
CA CYS A 130 8.85 -12.78 -21.36
C CYS A 130 8.92 -13.60 -22.64
N ASP A 131 8.44 -13.01 -23.73
CA ASP A 131 8.60 -13.58 -25.06
C ASP A 131 9.97 -13.14 -25.61
N GLY A 132 11.00 -13.98 -25.40
CA GLY A 132 12.36 -13.72 -25.88
C GLY A 132 13.36 -13.41 -24.76
N VAL A 133 14.25 -12.44 -25.00
CA VAL A 133 15.29 -12.04 -24.03
C VAL A 133 14.77 -10.90 -23.16
N CYS A 134 14.79 -11.09 -21.83
CA CYS A 134 14.26 -10.09 -20.91
C CYS A 134 15.02 -10.02 -19.58
N ILE A 135 14.96 -8.85 -18.95
CA ILE A 135 15.14 -8.67 -17.51
C ILE A 135 13.88 -8.03 -16.93
N GLY A 136 13.40 -8.56 -15.82
CA GLY A 136 12.15 -8.15 -15.19
C GLY A 136 10.89 -8.73 -15.90
N PRO A 137 9.69 -8.36 -15.45
CA PRO A 137 9.44 -7.53 -14.28
C PRO A 137 9.86 -8.19 -12.97
N PHE A 138 9.85 -7.41 -11.90
CA PHE A 138 9.81 -7.98 -10.57
C PHE A 138 8.52 -8.76 -10.38
N VAL A 139 8.65 -10.02 -9.98
CA VAL A 139 7.53 -10.92 -9.77
C VAL A 139 7.51 -11.48 -8.35
N PRO A 140 6.34 -11.87 -7.83
CA PRO A 140 6.24 -12.63 -6.58
C PRO A 140 6.87 -14.02 -6.72
N GLU A 141 7.50 -14.50 -5.64
CA GLU A 141 8.28 -15.75 -5.64
C GLU A 141 7.50 -17.00 -6.10
N ASN A 142 6.21 -17.07 -5.77
CA ASN A 142 5.35 -18.23 -6.07
C ASN A 142 4.97 -18.37 -7.56
N LYS A 143 5.38 -17.43 -8.43
CA LYS A 143 5.06 -17.45 -9.86
C LYS A 143 6.17 -17.97 -10.75
N ILE A 144 7.39 -18.12 -10.22
CA ILE A 144 8.49 -18.69 -11.00
C ILE A 144 8.42 -20.21 -10.91
N GLY A 145 7.74 -20.84 -11.88
CA GLY A 145 7.95 -22.25 -12.17
C GLY A 145 9.45 -22.50 -12.35
N GLN A 146 10.00 -23.55 -11.73
CA GLN A 146 11.43 -23.89 -11.68
C GLN A 146 12.09 -24.22 -13.04
N THR A 147 11.73 -23.53 -14.12
CA THR A 147 12.33 -23.74 -15.44
C THR A 147 13.58 -22.87 -15.57
N PHE A 148 14.55 -23.07 -14.67
CA PHE A 148 15.92 -22.69 -14.96
C PHE A 148 16.44 -23.71 -15.97
N LEU A 149 16.31 -23.40 -17.26
CA LEU A 149 17.12 -24.08 -18.26
C LEU A 149 18.56 -23.81 -17.86
N SER A 150 19.24 -24.87 -17.42
CA SER A 150 20.67 -24.86 -17.17
C SER A 150 21.35 -24.15 -18.34
N PRO A 151 22.21 -23.15 -18.11
CA PRO A 151 23.08 -22.74 -19.20
C PRO A 151 23.90 -23.98 -19.55
N ALA A 152 23.83 -24.41 -20.81
CA ALA A 152 24.92 -25.15 -21.39
C ALA A 152 26.12 -24.20 -21.36
N VAL A 153 26.83 -24.19 -20.24
CA VAL A 153 28.10 -23.50 -20.09
C VAL A 153 29.08 -24.29 -20.93
N ASP A 154 29.22 -23.91 -22.20
CA ASP A 154 30.37 -24.30 -23.00
C ASP A 154 31.54 -23.48 -22.46
N ILE A 155 32.21 -24.02 -21.44
CA ILE A 155 33.48 -23.50 -20.92
C ILE A 155 34.52 -23.74 -22.01
N VAL A 156 34.55 -22.86 -23.01
CA VAL A 156 35.70 -22.73 -23.89
C VAL A 156 36.77 -22.01 -23.08
N SER A 157 37.59 -22.80 -22.40
CA SER A 157 38.86 -22.41 -21.80
C SER A 157 39.68 -21.63 -22.81
N ARG A 158 39.68 -20.30 -22.72
CA ARG A 158 40.61 -19.46 -23.48
C ARG A 158 41.99 -19.58 -22.84
N PRO A 159 43.05 -19.86 -23.62
CA PRO A 159 44.40 -19.81 -23.10
C PRO A 159 44.76 -18.38 -22.75
N PHE A 160 45.34 -18.26 -21.57
CA PHE A 160 46.05 -17.09 -21.04
C PHE A 160 47.06 -16.61 -22.10
N LEU A 161 46.81 -15.43 -22.70
CA LEU A 161 47.75 -14.83 -23.64
C LEU A 161 48.80 -14.03 -22.88
N GLU A 162 50.05 -14.42 -23.13
CA GLU A 162 51.27 -13.81 -22.61
C GLU A 162 51.38 -12.31 -22.90
N GLU A 163 51.92 -11.64 -21.91
CA GLU A 163 52.49 -10.30 -21.91
C GLU A 163 53.54 -10.14 -23.03
N SER A 164 53.22 -9.38 -24.09
CA SER A 164 54.23 -8.97 -25.08
C SER A 164 54.65 -7.51 -24.84
N LYS A 165 55.92 -7.36 -24.44
CA LYS A 165 56.60 -6.08 -24.29
C LYS A 165 57.02 -5.51 -25.66
N GLY A 166 56.52 -4.31 -25.96
CA GLY A 166 57.31 -3.21 -26.54
C GLY A 166 57.40 -3.12 -28.07
N LYS A 167 56.96 -1.98 -28.62
CA LYS A 167 57.82 -0.94 -29.24
C LYS A 167 57.01 0.33 -29.56
N PRO A 168 57.59 1.54 -29.45
CA PRO A 168 56.92 2.82 -29.66
C PRO A 168 57.06 3.29 -31.12
N LEU A 169 56.03 3.94 -31.67
CA LEU A 169 55.97 4.84 -32.86
C LEU A 169 54.47 5.05 -33.16
N ALA A 170 53.93 6.21 -33.53
CA ALA A 170 54.45 7.53 -33.84
C ALA A 170 53.33 8.56 -33.53
N PHE A 171 53.73 9.80 -33.25
CA PHE A 171 52.83 10.94 -33.12
C PHE A 171 52.01 11.15 -34.41
N VAL A 172 50.68 11.13 -34.28
CA VAL A 172 49.75 11.68 -35.27
C VAL A 172 49.06 12.87 -34.61
N GLY A 173 49.05 14.00 -35.30
CA GLY A 173 48.59 15.28 -34.79
C GLY A 173 47.15 15.24 -34.27
N THR A 174 46.95 15.83 -33.09
CA THR A 174 45.65 16.18 -32.53
C THR A 174 44.99 17.23 -33.42
N ALA A 175 44.06 16.78 -34.26
CA ALA A 175 42.98 17.64 -34.73
C ALA A 175 41.91 17.63 -33.63
N GLU A 176 41.67 18.80 -33.01
CA GLU A 176 40.48 19.05 -32.20
C GLU A 176 39.26 19.02 -33.13
N ALA A 177 38.63 17.85 -33.23
CA ALA A 177 37.26 17.75 -33.68
C ALA A 177 36.39 17.63 -32.42
N SER A 178 35.65 18.68 -32.08
CA SER A 178 34.56 18.64 -31.12
C SER A 178 33.39 17.84 -31.71
N SER A 179 33.59 16.58 -32.12
CA SER A 179 32.50 15.70 -32.54
C SER A 179 31.85 15.12 -31.29
N HIS A 180 30.83 15.82 -30.80
CA HIS A 180 29.94 15.34 -29.75
C HIS A 180 28.98 14.31 -30.37
N THR A 181 29.50 13.22 -30.94
CA THR A 181 28.66 12.12 -31.42
C THR A 181 28.17 11.36 -30.20
N ILE A 182 26.91 11.56 -29.82
CA ILE A 182 26.31 10.96 -28.63
C ILE A 182 26.11 9.45 -28.84
N THR A 183 25.71 9.06 -30.05
CA THR A 183 25.59 7.67 -30.50
C THR A 183 26.89 7.20 -31.16
N GLN A 184 27.44 6.08 -30.69
CA GLN A 184 28.55 5.44 -31.40
C GLN A 184 28.06 4.79 -32.69
N ARG A 185 28.99 4.53 -33.62
CA ARG A 185 28.69 3.89 -34.90
C ARG A 185 28.09 2.49 -34.67
N GLY A 186 26.78 2.34 -34.92
CA GLY A 186 26.03 1.09 -34.75
C GLY A 186 25.03 1.09 -33.60
N ASP A 187 25.05 2.11 -32.74
CA ASP A 187 24.01 2.30 -31.72
C ASP A 187 22.83 3.09 -32.31
N THR A 188 21.63 2.54 -32.22
CA THR A 188 20.40 3.20 -32.71
C THR A 188 19.79 4.08 -31.62
N VAL A 189 19.83 3.62 -30.37
CA VAL A 189 19.29 4.34 -29.21
C VAL A 189 20.32 4.34 -28.09
N THR A 190 20.63 5.52 -27.55
CA THR A 190 21.48 5.70 -26.37
C THR A 190 20.75 6.55 -25.35
N VAL A 191 20.57 6.03 -24.13
CA VAL A 191 19.91 6.72 -23.01
C VAL A 191 20.92 6.88 -21.89
N SER A 192 21.24 8.14 -21.56
CA SER A 192 22.22 8.52 -20.53
C SER A 192 21.75 9.76 -19.77
N GLY A 193 22.52 10.16 -18.77
CA GLY A 193 22.31 11.40 -18.02
C GLY A 193 21.36 11.23 -16.84
N LYS A 194 20.72 12.32 -16.43
CA LYS A 194 19.83 12.37 -15.26
C LYS A 194 18.38 12.52 -15.68
N TRP A 195 17.55 11.60 -15.20
CA TRP A 195 16.13 11.53 -15.49
C TRP A 195 15.33 11.62 -14.18
N ASP A 196 14.48 12.63 -14.05
CA ASP A 196 13.66 12.88 -12.87
C ASP A 196 12.19 13.00 -13.26
N VAL A 197 11.43 11.92 -13.09
CA VAL A 197 9.98 11.94 -13.30
C VAL A 197 9.31 12.19 -11.96
N LYS A 198 8.68 13.35 -11.85
CA LYS A 198 8.06 13.86 -10.63
C LYS A 198 6.63 13.34 -10.51
N LYS A 199 6.17 13.29 -9.26
CA LYS A 199 4.76 13.02 -8.95
C LYS A 199 3.88 14.08 -9.62
N PRO A 200 2.83 13.69 -10.36
CA PRO A 200 1.94 14.62 -11.05
C PRO A 200 1.07 15.33 -10.00
N LYS A 201 0.61 16.55 -10.31
CA LYS A 201 -0.37 17.22 -9.43
C LYS A 201 -1.75 16.55 -9.49
N THR A 202 -2.11 16.02 -10.66
CA THR A 202 -3.33 15.27 -10.87
C THR A 202 -3.04 13.76 -10.79
N PRO A 203 -3.74 13.01 -9.92
CA PRO A 203 -3.48 11.58 -9.75
C PRO A 203 -3.62 10.78 -11.04
N ARG A 204 -2.62 9.94 -11.35
CA ARG A 204 -2.61 9.02 -12.51
C ARG A 204 -1.42 8.06 -12.46
N GLN A 205 -1.52 6.99 -13.23
CA GLN A 205 -0.38 6.11 -13.49
C GLN A 205 0.67 6.81 -14.37
N GLN A 206 1.95 6.50 -14.10
CA GLN A 206 3.08 7.01 -14.87
C GLN A 206 3.91 5.88 -15.45
N LEU A 207 4.22 6.01 -16.73
CA LEU A 207 5.05 5.08 -17.49
C LEU A 207 6.20 5.84 -18.12
N ILE A 208 7.41 5.29 -18.00
CA ILE A 208 8.55 5.68 -18.82
C ILE A 208 8.74 4.58 -19.85
N LEU A 209 8.46 4.92 -21.11
CA LEU A 209 8.42 4.02 -22.24
C LEU A 209 9.52 4.38 -23.23
N PHE A 210 10.39 3.41 -23.52
CA PHE A 210 11.29 3.41 -24.67
C PHE A 210 10.96 2.22 -25.53
N TRP A 211 10.46 2.47 -26.74
CA TRP A 211 9.90 1.42 -27.59
C TRP A 211 10.50 1.49 -28.99
N PHE A 212 11.45 0.60 -29.27
CA PHE A 212 12.24 0.59 -30.50
C PHE A 212 12.36 -0.81 -31.12
N PRO A 213 11.26 -1.41 -31.60
CA PRO A 213 11.28 -2.75 -32.20
C PRO A 213 12.24 -2.90 -33.37
N ASN A 214 12.58 -1.83 -34.08
CA ASN A 214 13.47 -1.90 -35.24
C ASN A 214 14.91 -1.48 -34.90
N ALA A 215 15.19 -1.04 -33.66
CA ALA A 215 16.54 -0.69 -33.24
C ALA A 215 17.45 -1.92 -33.15
N SER A 216 18.63 -1.81 -33.76
CA SER A 216 19.65 -2.86 -33.68
C SER A 216 20.32 -2.92 -32.32
N ASN A 217 20.50 -1.76 -31.67
CA ASN A 217 21.09 -1.67 -30.34
C ASN A 217 20.44 -0.52 -29.54
N LEU A 218 20.03 -0.82 -28.31
CA LEU A 218 19.67 0.15 -27.29
C LEU A 218 20.69 0.08 -26.15
N VAL A 219 21.29 1.22 -25.82
CA VAL A 219 22.34 1.34 -24.82
C VAL A 219 21.86 2.23 -23.69
N LEU A 220 21.76 1.67 -22.49
CA LEU A 220 21.57 2.40 -21.24
C LEU A 220 22.94 2.59 -20.60
N LYS A 221 23.45 3.82 -20.54
CA LYS A 221 24.77 4.08 -19.95
C LYS A 221 24.79 5.33 -19.09
N ASN A 222 25.60 5.34 -18.04
CA ASN A 222 25.79 6.51 -17.17
C ASN A 222 24.46 7.20 -16.80
N LEU A 223 23.46 6.39 -16.47
CA LEU A 223 22.06 6.79 -16.34
C LEU A 223 21.67 6.79 -14.88
N THR A 224 21.14 7.92 -14.39
CA THR A 224 20.42 7.96 -13.12
C THR A 224 18.99 8.33 -13.39
N MET A 225 18.05 7.46 -13.02
CA MET A 225 16.63 7.66 -13.27
C MET A 225 15.83 7.50 -11.98
N THR A 226 14.95 8.47 -11.70
CA THR A 226 13.97 8.40 -10.60
C THR A 226 12.57 8.30 -11.18
N VAL A 227 11.81 7.33 -10.68
CA VAL A 227 10.43 7.08 -11.03
C VAL A 227 9.56 7.49 -9.84
N PRO A 228 8.44 8.18 -10.08
CA PRO A 228 7.63 8.77 -9.02
C PRO A 228 6.86 7.69 -8.23
N PRO A 229 6.53 8.00 -6.96
CA PRO A 229 5.70 7.14 -6.14
C PRO A 229 4.25 7.11 -6.66
N GLY A 230 3.49 6.14 -6.18
CA GLY A 230 2.06 6.05 -6.43
C GLY A 230 1.30 7.20 -5.75
N ASP A 231 0.14 7.53 -6.32
CA ASP A 231 -0.80 8.45 -5.67
C ASP A 231 -1.51 7.78 -4.50
N PRO A 232 -1.84 8.54 -3.44
CA PRO A 232 -2.65 8.00 -2.35
C PRO A 232 -4.03 7.59 -2.84
N GLY A 233 -4.66 6.69 -2.09
CA GLY A 233 -6.06 6.34 -2.23
C GLY A 233 -6.96 7.53 -1.90
N THR A 234 -8.18 7.49 -2.42
CA THR A 234 -9.19 8.51 -2.10
C THR A 234 -9.63 8.38 -0.65
N GLU A 235 -9.72 9.48 0.08
CA GLU A 235 -10.30 9.50 1.42
C GLU A 235 -11.82 9.38 1.33
N ASP A 236 -12.45 8.80 2.35
CA ASP A 236 -13.90 8.77 2.51
C ASP A 236 -14.26 9.17 3.94
N VAL A 237 -14.90 10.33 4.09
CA VAL A 237 -15.15 10.97 5.38
C VAL A 237 -16.61 11.41 5.47
N GLY A 238 -17.25 11.13 6.61
CA GLY A 238 -18.59 11.62 6.96
C GLY A 238 -19.75 10.71 6.54
N ASN A 239 -19.47 9.52 6.02
CA ASN A 239 -20.49 8.50 5.70
C ASN A 239 -20.59 7.45 6.81
N CYS A 240 -21.71 6.73 6.94
CA CYS A 240 -21.82 5.65 7.94
C CYS A 240 -21.19 4.32 7.53
N ASP A 241 -20.85 4.18 6.26
CA ASP A 241 -20.02 3.10 5.71
C ASP A 241 -18.90 3.78 4.90
N ALA A 242 -17.87 4.25 5.61
CA ALA A 242 -16.74 4.97 5.04
C ALA A 242 -15.67 3.99 4.55
N ARG A 243 -15.22 4.13 3.29
CA ARG A 243 -14.22 3.24 2.69
C ARG A 243 -13.13 4.01 1.96
N GLY A 244 -11.93 3.95 2.52
CA GLY A 244 -10.73 4.47 1.90
C GLY A 244 -10.41 3.76 0.59
N GLY A 245 -10.09 4.54 -0.44
CA GLY A 245 -9.69 4.02 -1.74
C GLY A 245 -8.31 3.35 -1.69
N GLN A 246 -8.03 2.44 -2.62
CA GLN A 246 -6.71 1.82 -2.71
C GLN A 246 -5.64 2.81 -3.18
N GLY A 247 -4.48 2.75 -2.54
CA GLY A 247 -3.26 3.43 -2.99
C GLY A 247 -2.87 2.98 -4.38
N LYS A 248 -2.44 3.91 -5.22
CA LYS A 248 -2.07 3.61 -6.61
C LYS A 248 -0.68 2.99 -6.66
N LYS A 249 -0.46 2.21 -7.71
CA LYS A 249 0.86 1.64 -8.02
C LYS A 249 1.82 2.76 -8.40
N ALA A 250 3.07 2.65 -7.99
CA ALA A 250 4.11 3.59 -8.40
C ALA A 250 4.38 3.51 -9.91
N GLY A 251 5.14 4.48 -10.42
CA GLY A 251 5.48 4.50 -11.84
C GLY A 251 6.24 3.25 -12.29
N ARG A 252 6.14 2.94 -13.59
CA ARG A 252 6.78 1.76 -14.21
C ARG A 252 7.72 2.15 -15.34
N LEU A 253 8.71 1.29 -15.56
CA LEU A 253 9.68 1.41 -16.65
C LEU A 253 9.46 0.28 -17.67
N LEU A 254 9.44 0.64 -18.95
CA LEU A 254 9.39 -0.33 -20.04
C LEU A 254 10.39 0.08 -21.12
N PHE A 255 11.43 -0.73 -21.29
CA PHE A 255 12.41 -0.59 -22.36
C PHE A 255 12.27 -1.76 -23.33
N TRP A 256 12.24 -1.48 -24.62
CA TRP A 256 12.28 -2.50 -25.65
C TRP A 256 13.15 -2.10 -26.83
N ALA A 257 14.00 -3.04 -27.25
CA ALA A 257 14.68 -3.01 -28.54
C ALA A 257 14.56 -4.35 -29.28
N GLY A 258 14.36 -4.32 -30.60
CA GLY A 258 14.31 -5.56 -31.38
C GLY A 258 15.67 -6.25 -31.55
N GLY A 259 16.77 -5.52 -31.40
CA GLY A 259 18.11 -6.07 -31.43
C GLY A 259 18.66 -6.36 -30.04
N ASN A 260 19.81 -5.77 -29.71
CA ASN A 260 20.49 -5.96 -28.43
C ASN A 260 20.18 -4.83 -27.46
N VAL A 261 20.19 -5.14 -26.17
CA VAL A 261 20.21 -4.16 -25.08
C VAL A 261 21.52 -4.25 -24.32
N ARG A 262 22.21 -3.12 -24.12
CA ARG A 262 23.43 -3.03 -23.32
C ARG A 262 23.23 -2.08 -22.15
N ILE A 263 23.62 -2.52 -20.96
CA ILE A 263 23.49 -1.76 -19.71
C ILE A 263 24.89 -1.52 -19.14
N ASN A 264 25.25 -0.27 -18.89
CA ASN A 264 26.56 0.09 -18.38
C ASN A 264 26.50 1.27 -17.40
N ASN A 265 26.67 0.99 -16.10
CA ASN A 265 26.67 2.01 -15.03
C ASN A 265 25.35 2.79 -14.98
N ILE A 266 24.28 2.10 -14.56
CA ILE A 266 22.97 2.73 -14.37
C ILE A 266 22.51 2.59 -12.92
N THR A 267 21.77 3.59 -12.45
CA THR A 267 21.05 3.58 -11.17
C THR A 267 19.60 3.94 -11.42
N LEU A 268 18.70 3.01 -11.12
CA LEU A 268 17.26 3.21 -11.20
C LEU A 268 16.68 3.27 -9.80
N THR A 269 16.01 4.37 -9.48
CA THR A 269 15.25 4.53 -8.23
C THR A 269 13.77 4.52 -8.58
N LEU A 270 13.12 3.40 -8.29
CA LEU A 270 11.70 3.22 -8.50
C LEU A 270 10.91 3.84 -7.35
N GLY A 271 9.67 4.24 -7.64
CA GLY A 271 8.82 4.90 -6.66
C GLY A 271 8.21 3.95 -5.64
N ASP A 272 7.90 4.49 -4.47
CA ASP A 272 7.12 3.83 -3.44
C ASP A 272 5.66 3.67 -3.87
N GLY A 273 4.98 2.64 -3.38
CA GLY A 273 3.55 2.50 -3.56
C GLY A 273 2.77 3.63 -2.89
N GLY A 274 1.66 4.04 -3.48
CA GLY A 274 0.79 5.06 -2.89
C GLY A 274 0.15 4.57 -1.59
N GLU A 275 -0.09 5.47 -0.65
CA GLU A 275 -0.77 5.12 0.61
C GLU A 275 -2.24 4.76 0.37
N GLY A 276 -2.81 3.88 1.18
CA GLY A 276 -4.25 3.64 1.21
C GLY A 276 -5.00 4.87 1.70
N GLY A 277 -6.20 5.07 1.17
CA GLY A 277 -7.07 6.18 1.56
C GLY A 277 -7.56 6.05 3.00
N TYR A 278 -7.68 7.18 3.67
CA TYR A 278 -8.23 7.26 5.03
C TYR A 278 -9.76 7.10 5.03
N ALA A 279 -10.31 6.47 6.06
CA ALA A 279 -11.76 6.28 6.22
C ALA A 279 -12.24 6.80 7.58
N GLU A 280 -13.26 7.64 7.59
CA GLU A 280 -13.85 8.18 8.82
C GLU A 280 -15.37 8.30 8.72
N THR A 281 -16.10 7.74 9.70
CA THR A 281 -17.56 7.88 9.72
C THR A 281 -18.03 9.17 10.38
N SER A 282 -19.30 9.53 10.14
CA SER A 282 -19.94 10.62 10.88
C SER A 282 -20.36 10.16 12.29
N PRO A 283 -20.31 11.03 13.31
CA PRO A 283 -20.74 10.69 14.66
C PRO A 283 -22.26 10.50 14.83
N ASP A 284 -23.08 10.75 13.81
CA ASP A 284 -24.53 10.57 13.85
C ASP A 284 -25.00 9.21 13.26
N CYS A 285 -24.06 8.29 13.04
CA CYS A 285 -24.34 6.99 12.44
C CYS A 285 -25.06 6.04 13.40
N TYR A 286 -26.27 5.64 13.00
CA TYR A 286 -27.12 4.71 13.73
C TYR A 286 -27.86 3.80 12.74
N PRO A 287 -28.03 2.49 13.05
CA PRO A 287 -27.60 1.80 14.26
C PRO A 287 -26.12 1.42 14.27
N LYS A 288 -25.39 1.67 13.18
CA LYS A 288 -24.03 1.18 13.02
C LYS A 288 -23.18 2.12 12.17
N ALA A 289 -21.93 2.26 12.57
CA ALA A 289 -20.86 2.92 11.86
C ALA A 289 -19.80 1.91 11.44
N ARG A 290 -19.32 2.02 10.20
CA ARG A 290 -18.23 1.20 9.69
C ARG A 290 -17.22 2.06 8.93
N ALA A 291 -15.95 1.95 9.30
CA ALA A 291 -14.83 2.55 8.59
C ALA A 291 -13.83 1.47 8.14
N GLU A 292 -13.41 1.51 6.87
CA GLU A 292 -12.41 0.60 6.31
C GLU A 292 -11.34 1.38 5.53
N GLY A 293 -10.12 1.37 6.05
CA GLY A 293 -8.98 2.03 5.43
C GLY A 293 -8.54 1.34 4.15
N GLY A 294 -8.06 2.12 3.19
CA GLY A 294 -7.64 1.61 1.89
C GLY A 294 -6.38 0.75 1.96
N VAL A 295 -6.24 -0.20 1.05
CA VAL A 295 -4.99 -0.98 0.92
C VAL A 295 -3.90 -0.11 0.29
N GLY A 296 -2.66 -0.24 0.75
CA GLY A 296 -1.50 0.41 0.13
C GLY A 296 -1.21 -0.07 -1.30
N GLY A 297 -0.56 0.78 -2.08
CA GLY A 297 -0.19 0.52 -3.47
C GLY A 297 1.12 -0.26 -3.64
N GLU A 298 1.28 -0.89 -4.81
CA GLU A 298 2.53 -1.58 -5.17
C GLU A 298 3.65 -0.57 -5.46
N SER A 299 4.88 -0.89 -5.02
CA SER A 299 6.10 -0.17 -5.40
C SER A 299 6.43 -0.37 -6.90
N GLY A 300 7.33 0.45 -7.42
CA GLY A 300 7.60 0.52 -8.85
C GLY A 300 8.15 -0.77 -9.45
N ASN A 301 8.03 -0.88 -10.77
CA ASN A 301 8.46 -2.06 -11.52
C ASN A 301 9.21 -1.65 -12.79
N LEU A 302 10.01 -2.56 -13.33
CA LEU A 302 10.75 -2.36 -14.58
C LEU A 302 10.72 -3.61 -15.43
N LYS A 303 10.60 -3.44 -16.74
CA LYS A 303 10.76 -4.52 -17.71
C LYS A 303 11.65 -4.05 -18.85
N ILE A 304 12.67 -4.84 -19.16
CA ILE A 304 13.62 -4.60 -20.25
C ILE A 304 13.54 -5.79 -21.20
N LEU A 305 13.23 -5.51 -22.46
CA LEU A 305 13.04 -6.51 -23.51
C LEU A 305 14.10 -6.30 -24.61
N ALA A 306 14.67 -7.41 -25.09
CA ALA A 306 15.58 -7.46 -26.21
C ALA A 306 15.16 -8.58 -27.17
N GLY A 307 15.26 -8.36 -28.48
CA GLY A 307 14.98 -9.42 -29.44
C GLY A 307 16.13 -10.42 -29.60
N ASN A 308 17.39 -9.99 -29.40
CA ASN A 308 18.57 -10.84 -29.60
C ASN A 308 19.32 -11.16 -28.31
N SER A 309 19.85 -10.15 -27.61
CA SER A 309 20.67 -10.36 -26.41
C SER A 309 20.60 -9.16 -25.47
N LEU A 310 20.84 -9.42 -24.18
CA LEU A 310 20.93 -8.39 -23.15
C LEU A 310 22.25 -8.56 -22.39
N ALA A 311 23.09 -7.54 -22.40
CA ALA A 311 24.39 -7.54 -21.73
C ALA A 311 24.46 -6.45 -20.66
N ILE A 312 24.76 -6.84 -19.43
CA ILE A 312 25.11 -5.92 -18.34
C ILE A 312 26.64 -5.85 -18.28
N GLU A 313 27.19 -4.77 -18.82
CA GLU A 313 28.63 -4.53 -19.00
C GLU A 313 29.26 -3.76 -17.83
N GLY A 314 28.43 -3.13 -16.98
CA GLY A 314 28.85 -2.37 -15.81
C GLY A 314 27.85 -2.51 -14.66
N VAL A 315 27.93 -1.62 -13.66
CA VAL A 315 27.05 -1.68 -12.49
C VAL A 315 25.60 -1.40 -12.91
N PHE A 316 24.66 -2.23 -12.44
CA PHE A 316 23.23 -2.00 -12.56
C PHE A 316 22.61 -1.96 -11.16
N ARG A 317 22.45 -0.75 -10.63
CA ARG A 317 21.77 -0.50 -9.36
C ARG A 317 20.28 -0.29 -9.53
N LEU A 318 19.52 -0.90 -8.63
CA LEU A 318 18.08 -0.86 -8.65
C LEU A 318 17.52 -0.70 -7.24
N ASN A 319 16.91 0.45 -6.95
CA ASN A 319 16.19 0.70 -5.71
C ASN A 319 14.70 0.52 -6.03
N PRO A 320 14.03 -0.55 -5.59
CA PRO A 320 12.67 -0.86 -6.03
C PRO A 320 11.57 -0.01 -5.37
N GLY A 321 11.91 0.82 -4.38
CA GLY A 321 10.95 1.55 -3.55
C GLY A 321 10.31 0.66 -2.48
N ASN A 322 9.49 1.25 -1.62
CA ASN A 322 8.73 0.61 -0.54
C ASN A 322 7.29 0.31 -0.94
N GLY A 323 6.67 -0.70 -0.33
CA GLY A 323 5.22 -0.87 -0.40
C GLY A 323 4.47 0.31 0.23
N GLY A 324 3.33 0.69 -0.34
CA GLY A 324 2.51 1.76 0.23
C GLY A 324 1.91 1.39 1.59
N LYS A 325 1.80 2.36 2.50
CA LYS A 325 1.10 2.20 3.78
C LYS A 325 -0.38 1.90 3.54
N GLY A 326 -1.02 1.09 4.40
CA GLY A 326 -2.47 1.02 4.48
C GLY A 326 -3.07 2.30 5.08
N GLY A 327 -4.30 2.62 4.69
CA GLY A 327 -5.03 3.78 5.21
C GLY A 327 -5.57 3.53 6.61
N ASP A 328 -5.61 4.57 7.44
CA ASP A 328 -6.18 4.47 8.78
C ASP A 328 -7.72 4.53 8.72
N ALA A 329 -8.39 4.01 9.76
CA ALA A 329 -9.85 3.94 9.85
C ALA A 329 -10.37 4.40 11.21
N ILE A 330 -11.36 5.31 11.22
CA ILE A 330 -12.04 5.78 12.44
C ILE A 330 -13.56 5.63 12.29
N ALA A 331 -14.19 4.84 13.17
CA ALA A 331 -15.63 4.67 13.19
C ALA A 331 -16.26 5.33 14.43
N TYR A 332 -17.07 6.36 14.22
CA TYR A 332 -17.95 6.98 15.23
C TYR A 332 -19.39 6.54 15.03
N ALA A 333 -20.06 6.17 16.10
CA ALA A 333 -21.49 5.89 16.10
C ALA A 333 -22.26 6.84 17.03
N ALA A 334 -23.55 7.00 16.76
CA ALA A 334 -24.40 7.93 17.49
C ALA A 334 -24.78 7.40 18.88
N ASP A 335 -24.82 8.29 19.85
CA ASP A 335 -25.49 8.05 21.12
C ASP A 335 -27.01 7.86 20.93
N GLY A 336 -27.63 7.08 21.82
CA GLY A 336 -29.08 7.02 21.99
C GLY A 336 -29.62 8.38 22.45
N LYS A 337 -30.68 8.89 21.82
CA LYS A 337 -31.22 10.24 22.07
C LYS A 337 -32.36 10.25 23.09
N GLY A 338 -32.98 9.10 23.30
CA GLY A 338 -34.15 8.91 24.14
C GLY A 338 -34.02 7.74 25.11
N PRO A 339 -34.99 7.59 26.03
CA PRO A 339 -35.11 6.42 26.87
C PRO A 339 -35.09 5.14 26.06
N GLU A 340 -34.48 4.09 26.60
CA GLU A 340 -34.34 2.78 25.96
C GLU A 340 -33.62 2.77 24.60
N GLU A 341 -33.25 3.93 24.04
CA GLU A 341 -32.57 4.01 22.74
C GLU A 341 -31.12 3.56 22.91
N PRO A 342 -30.68 2.50 22.22
CA PRO A 342 -29.31 2.06 22.34
C PRO A 342 -28.36 3.05 21.64
N GLY A 343 -27.10 3.04 22.07
CA GLY A 343 -26.01 3.61 21.30
C GLY A 343 -25.73 2.79 20.05
N GLY A 344 -25.24 3.43 19.00
CA GLY A 344 -24.85 2.77 17.77
C GLY A 344 -23.54 1.98 17.91
N ASP A 345 -23.42 0.91 17.13
CA ASP A 345 -22.19 0.11 17.06
C ASP A 345 -21.14 0.78 16.16
N ALA A 346 -19.85 0.57 16.44
CA ALA A 346 -18.74 1.09 15.64
C ALA A 346 -17.73 -0.01 15.28
N ASP A 347 -17.50 -0.19 13.98
CA ASP A 347 -16.49 -1.11 13.45
C ASP A 347 -15.42 -0.36 12.63
N ALA A 348 -14.16 -0.45 13.03
CA ALA A 348 -13.03 0.15 12.32
C ALA A 348 -12.02 -0.91 11.87
N PHE A 349 -11.62 -0.86 10.60
CA PHE A 349 -10.67 -1.77 9.98
C PHE A 349 -9.55 -0.98 9.29
N GLY A 350 -8.34 -1.06 9.83
CA GLY A 350 -7.17 -0.44 9.22
C GLY A 350 -6.80 -1.13 7.91
N GLY A 351 -6.38 -0.35 6.93
CA GLY A 351 -5.99 -0.86 5.62
C GLY A 351 -4.72 -1.70 5.68
N ARG A 352 -4.63 -2.74 4.84
CA ARG A 352 -3.41 -3.55 4.74
C ARG A 352 -2.29 -2.77 4.04
N GLY A 353 -1.06 -2.87 4.57
CA GLY A 353 0.14 -2.39 3.90
C GLY A 353 0.52 -3.24 2.69
N ALA A 354 1.05 -2.61 1.65
CA ALA A 354 1.32 -3.32 0.40
C ALA A 354 2.54 -4.24 0.50
N ASP A 355 2.44 -5.41 -0.13
CA ASP A 355 3.58 -6.31 -0.28
C ASP A 355 4.62 -5.69 -1.23
N ASN A 356 5.90 -5.90 -0.91
CA ASN A 356 7.04 -5.50 -1.69
C ASN A 356 7.93 -6.71 -1.96
N ILE A 357 7.46 -7.61 -2.82
CA ILE A 357 8.17 -8.84 -3.18
C ILE A 357 8.81 -8.63 -4.55
N LYS A 358 10.14 -8.75 -4.62
CA LYS A 358 10.95 -8.37 -5.77
C LYS A 358 11.86 -9.53 -6.18
N GLN A 359 11.37 -10.37 -7.09
CA GLN A 359 12.24 -11.32 -7.76
C GLN A 359 12.65 -10.82 -9.15
N LEU A 360 13.94 -10.55 -9.35
CA LEU A 360 14.43 -10.18 -10.67
C LEU A 360 14.59 -11.42 -11.53
N LYS A 361 13.79 -11.48 -12.59
CA LYS A 361 13.83 -12.53 -13.60
C LYS A 361 14.79 -12.14 -14.72
N ALA A 362 15.62 -13.07 -15.18
CA ALA A 362 16.42 -12.95 -16.39
C ALA A 362 16.14 -14.16 -17.29
N VAL A 363 15.68 -13.92 -18.52
CA VAL A 363 15.29 -14.98 -19.47
C VAL A 363 16.03 -14.79 -20.79
N GLY A 364 16.49 -15.90 -21.39
CA GLY A 364 17.14 -15.90 -22.69
C GLY A 364 18.63 -15.58 -22.63
N ALA A 365 19.16 -14.95 -23.68
CA ALA A 365 20.57 -14.60 -23.80
C ALA A 365 20.93 -13.34 -22.97
N VAL A 366 20.83 -13.48 -21.65
CA VAL A 366 21.19 -12.44 -20.67
C VAL A 366 22.57 -12.73 -20.08
N SER A 367 23.46 -11.74 -20.08
CA SER A 367 24.79 -11.83 -19.47
C SER A 367 25.05 -10.69 -18.50
N GLY A 368 25.96 -10.91 -17.54
CA GLY A 368 26.37 -9.88 -16.57
C GLY A 368 25.43 -9.68 -15.38
N VAL A 369 24.50 -10.61 -15.12
CA VAL A 369 23.56 -10.52 -13.98
C VAL A 369 24.23 -10.38 -12.61
N ALA A 370 25.48 -10.85 -12.48
CA ALA A 370 26.29 -10.68 -11.26
C ALA A 370 26.62 -9.21 -10.95
N SER A 371 26.49 -8.29 -11.92
CA SER A 371 26.69 -6.85 -11.73
C SER A 371 25.43 -6.11 -11.29
N VAL A 372 24.33 -6.83 -11.03
CA VAL A 372 23.07 -6.25 -10.54
C VAL A 372 23.15 -6.11 -9.02
N GLU A 373 22.89 -4.89 -8.56
CA GLU A 373 22.76 -4.54 -7.15
C GLU A 373 21.31 -4.10 -6.91
N ILE A 374 20.60 -4.77 -6.01
CA ILE A 374 19.26 -4.34 -5.58
C ILE A 374 19.36 -3.73 -4.18
N GLY A 375 18.77 -2.55 -4.01
CA GLY A 375 18.65 -1.87 -2.72
C GLY A 375 17.60 -2.51 -1.80
N SER A 376 17.51 -2.02 -0.56
CA SER A 376 16.57 -2.51 0.46
C SER A 376 15.13 -2.58 -0.02
N VAL A 377 14.40 -3.58 0.46
CA VAL A 377 13.01 -3.83 0.12
C VAL A 377 12.19 -3.85 1.40
N THR A 378 11.27 -2.88 1.55
CA THR A 378 10.40 -2.77 2.73
C THR A 378 8.93 -2.92 2.35
N GLY A 379 8.19 -3.73 3.08
CA GLY A 379 6.74 -3.82 2.96
C GLY A 379 6.05 -2.59 3.55
N GLY A 380 4.88 -2.23 3.04
CA GLY A 380 4.12 -1.11 3.59
C GLY A 380 3.61 -1.39 5.00
N ALA A 381 3.55 -0.39 5.88
CA ALA A 381 2.92 -0.58 7.19
C ALA A 381 1.39 -0.70 7.05
N GLY A 382 0.75 -1.43 7.96
CA GLY A 382 -0.70 -1.44 8.10
C GLY A 382 -1.24 -0.12 8.62
N GLY A 383 -2.52 0.15 8.32
CA GLY A 383 -3.25 1.29 8.85
C GLY A 383 -3.80 1.01 10.25
N ASN A 384 -3.93 2.05 11.05
CA ASN A 384 -4.49 1.97 12.39
C ASN A 384 -6.03 1.93 12.35
N ALA A 385 -6.64 1.39 13.40
CA ALA A 385 -8.09 1.33 13.54
C ALA A 385 -8.54 1.88 14.90
N THR A 386 -9.52 2.80 14.87
CA THR A 386 -10.15 3.36 16.07
C THR A 386 -11.66 3.25 15.96
N ALA A 387 -12.32 2.61 16.92
CA ALA A 387 -13.78 2.59 16.97
C ALA A 387 -14.31 3.30 18.24
N LEU A 388 -15.42 4.00 18.08
CA LEU A 388 -16.04 4.87 19.08
C LEU A 388 -17.56 4.65 19.00
N PRO A 389 -18.07 3.56 19.60
CA PRO A 389 -19.49 3.30 19.68
C PRO A 389 -20.22 4.36 20.51
N GLY A 390 -21.53 4.48 20.27
CA GLY A 390 -22.38 5.42 20.99
C GLY A 390 -22.73 4.93 22.39
N ASN A 391 -23.04 5.85 23.29
CA ASN A 391 -23.63 5.56 24.59
C ASN A 391 -25.14 5.31 24.45
N GLY A 392 -25.70 4.54 25.37
CA GLY A 392 -27.14 4.38 25.51
C GLY A 392 -27.82 5.66 26.01
N GLY A 393 -29.05 5.89 25.55
CA GLY A 393 -29.84 7.05 25.99
C GLY A 393 -30.40 6.86 27.39
N ASN A 394 -30.40 7.92 28.21
CA ASN A 394 -30.93 7.84 29.57
C ASN A 394 -32.46 7.75 29.59
N GLY A 395 -32.98 6.99 30.54
CA GLY A 395 -34.38 6.94 30.92
C GLY A 395 -34.94 8.32 31.30
N LYS A 396 -36.25 8.51 31.09
CA LYS A 396 -36.95 9.77 31.40
C LYS A 396 -38.19 9.50 32.24
N GLY A 397 -38.03 9.66 33.55
CA GLY A 397 -39.10 9.49 34.52
C GLY A 397 -39.34 8.03 34.86
N CYS A 398 -40.53 7.74 35.37
CA CYS A 398 -40.82 6.46 35.96
C CYS A 398 -40.90 5.28 34.99
N ASP A 399 -40.46 4.12 35.49
CA ASP A 399 -40.40 2.86 34.73
C ASP A 399 -39.65 2.99 33.40
N SER A 400 -38.73 3.94 33.30
CA SER A 400 -38.07 4.29 32.03
C SER A 400 -36.64 3.80 32.03
N ASP A 401 -36.38 2.73 31.29
CA ASP A 401 -35.06 2.12 31.28
C ASP A 401 -34.04 2.95 30.49
N GLY A 402 -32.78 2.80 30.88
CA GLY A 402 -31.64 3.26 30.09
C GLY A 402 -31.43 2.38 28.85
N GLY A 403 -31.04 3.01 27.75
CA GLY A 403 -30.61 2.32 26.54
C GLY A 403 -29.27 1.63 26.73
N ARG A 404 -29.00 0.58 25.95
CA ARG A 404 -27.72 -0.11 25.97
C ARG A 404 -26.62 0.70 25.30
N GLY A 405 -25.39 0.60 25.79
CA GLY A 405 -24.22 1.12 25.09
C GLY A 405 -23.91 0.31 23.83
N GLY A 406 -23.41 1.00 22.80
CA GLY A 406 -23.05 0.40 21.52
C GLY A 406 -21.79 -0.46 21.59
N HIS A 407 -21.71 -1.46 20.71
CA HIS A 407 -20.58 -2.36 20.62
C HIS A 407 -19.48 -1.83 19.69
N GLY A 408 -18.24 -2.08 20.07
CA GLY A 408 -17.07 -1.59 19.38
C GLY A 408 -16.12 -2.68 18.90
N THR A 409 -15.72 -2.65 17.62
CA THR A 409 -14.66 -3.49 17.07
C THR A 409 -13.60 -2.64 16.37
N ALA A 410 -12.33 -2.80 16.74
CA ALA A 410 -11.19 -2.17 16.06
C ALA A 410 -10.18 -3.25 15.62
N THR A 411 -9.85 -3.30 14.34
CA THR A 411 -8.84 -4.22 13.79
C THR A 411 -7.78 -3.46 13.00
N GLY A 412 -6.56 -3.40 13.52
CA GLY A 412 -5.43 -2.80 12.81
C GLY A 412 -5.08 -3.58 11.54
N GLY A 413 -4.60 -2.88 10.52
CA GLY A 413 -4.22 -3.49 9.25
C GLY A 413 -2.92 -4.28 9.34
N ASP A 414 -2.80 -5.36 8.58
CA ASP A 414 -1.55 -6.11 8.50
C ASP A 414 -0.46 -5.32 7.75
N GLY A 415 0.78 -5.46 8.18
CA GLY A 415 1.95 -5.00 7.45
C GLY A 415 2.22 -5.86 6.20
N GLY A 416 2.71 -5.21 5.15
CA GLY A 416 3.07 -5.84 3.89
C GLY A 416 4.32 -6.71 4.01
N ARG A 417 4.39 -7.76 3.21
CA ARG A 417 5.57 -8.63 3.12
C ARG A 417 6.70 -7.97 2.34
N ALA A 418 7.94 -8.40 2.59
CA ALA A 418 9.10 -8.00 1.81
C ALA A 418 9.98 -9.21 1.48
N SER A 419 10.51 -9.28 0.27
CA SER A 419 11.52 -10.27 -0.11
C SER A 419 12.20 -9.81 -1.39
N VAL A 420 13.51 -9.99 -1.47
CA VAL A 420 14.27 -9.77 -2.70
C VAL A 420 15.01 -11.03 -3.11
N LYS A 421 14.85 -11.43 -4.37
CA LYS A 421 15.55 -12.59 -4.93
C LYS A 421 16.13 -12.26 -6.30
N LEU A 422 17.39 -12.61 -6.49
CA LEU A 422 18.07 -12.51 -7.77
C LEU A 422 18.12 -13.89 -8.43
N GLY A 423 17.49 -14.02 -9.60
CA GLY A 423 17.57 -15.24 -10.39
C GLY A 423 18.93 -15.35 -11.10
N GLY A 424 19.95 -15.89 -10.43
CA GLY A 424 21.26 -16.16 -11.03
C GLY A 424 22.39 -16.32 -10.01
N ALA A 425 23.32 -17.24 -10.27
CA ALA A 425 24.48 -17.46 -9.40
C ALA A 425 25.44 -16.26 -9.46
N GLY A 426 25.79 -15.69 -8.29
CA GLY A 426 26.90 -14.73 -8.16
C GLY A 426 26.54 -13.26 -7.92
N SER A 427 25.27 -12.94 -7.65
CA SER A 427 24.86 -11.55 -7.35
C SER A 427 24.94 -11.24 -5.85
N THR A 428 25.31 -10.01 -5.49
CA THR A 428 25.30 -9.50 -4.12
C THR A 428 23.98 -8.81 -3.82
N ILE A 429 23.27 -9.30 -2.80
CA ILE A 429 22.11 -8.64 -2.23
C ILE A 429 22.61 -7.92 -0.97
N ASP A 430 22.84 -6.62 -1.07
CA ASP A 430 23.12 -5.75 0.10
C ASP A 430 21.83 -5.16 0.69
N ALA A 431 20.67 -5.65 0.23
CA ALA A 431 19.35 -5.21 0.65
C ALA A 431 18.93 -5.84 1.98
N GLU A 432 18.46 -5.03 2.92
CA GLU A 432 17.61 -5.52 3.98
C GLU A 432 16.21 -5.75 3.42
N ASP A 433 15.66 -6.94 3.69
CA ASP A 433 14.27 -7.30 3.39
C ASP A 433 13.45 -7.24 4.68
N VAL A 434 12.73 -6.13 4.87
CA VAL A 434 12.01 -5.84 6.11
C VAL A 434 10.52 -5.82 5.86
N GLY A 435 9.77 -6.68 6.54
CA GLY A 435 8.32 -6.62 6.49
C GLY A 435 7.78 -5.33 7.13
N GLY A 436 6.65 -4.83 6.63
CA GLY A 436 5.98 -3.66 7.17
C GLY A 436 5.42 -3.93 8.57
N LYS A 437 5.27 -2.88 9.39
CA LYS A 437 4.65 -3.02 10.72
C LYS A 437 3.14 -3.25 10.60
N GLY A 438 2.56 -3.97 11.54
CA GLY A 438 1.10 -4.01 11.72
C GLY A 438 0.58 -2.68 12.26
N GLY A 439 -0.69 -2.39 12.00
CA GLY A 439 -1.38 -1.21 12.54
C GLY A 439 -1.94 -1.47 13.93
N ASP A 440 -2.07 -0.39 14.70
CA ASP A 440 -2.61 -0.41 16.05
C ASP A 440 -4.14 -0.49 16.06
N ALA A 441 -4.71 -0.96 17.15
CA ALA A 441 -6.16 -1.02 17.38
C ALA A 441 -6.54 -0.33 18.69
N ASP A 442 -7.55 0.55 18.63
CA ASP A 442 -8.04 1.35 19.76
C ASP A 442 -9.57 1.34 19.81
N ILE A 443 -10.14 1.05 20.97
CA ILE A 443 -11.59 0.94 21.16
C ILE A 443 -11.99 1.19 22.61
N GLU A 444 -13.12 1.87 22.81
CA GLU A 444 -13.80 1.97 24.11
C GLU A 444 -15.27 1.59 23.92
N GLY A 445 -15.80 0.70 24.77
CA GLY A 445 -17.20 0.31 24.69
C GLY A 445 -18.14 1.45 25.07
N GLY A 446 -19.30 1.54 24.42
CA GLY A 446 -20.29 2.56 24.71
C GLY A 446 -20.88 2.36 26.11
N LYS A 447 -21.12 3.41 26.87
CA LYS A 447 -21.73 3.26 28.21
C LYS A 447 -23.22 2.99 28.10
N GLY A 448 -23.76 2.23 29.03
CA GLY A 448 -25.20 2.10 29.22
C GLY A 448 -25.81 3.41 29.73
N GLY A 449 -27.05 3.69 29.31
CA GLY A 449 -27.83 4.82 29.79
C GLY A 449 -28.31 4.59 31.21
N GLU A 450 -28.45 5.66 31.99
CA GLU A 450 -29.03 5.60 33.34
C GLU A 450 -30.54 5.33 33.27
N GLY A 451 -31.08 4.57 34.22
CA GLY A 451 -32.51 4.40 34.42
C GLY A 451 -33.16 5.67 34.98
N GLY A 452 -34.44 5.87 34.68
CA GLY A 452 -35.18 7.06 35.10
C GLY A 452 -35.61 7.02 36.57
N ASP A 453 -35.38 8.12 37.30
CA ASP A 453 -35.80 8.28 38.69
C ASP A 453 -37.31 8.49 38.87
N CYS A 454 -37.81 8.06 40.01
CA CYS A 454 -39.21 8.13 40.45
C CYS A 454 -39.44 8.78 41.80
N ASP A 455 -40.73 8.99 42.07
CA ASP A 455 -41.21 9.26 43.40
C ASP A 455 -41.36 7.98 44.25
N PRO A 456 -41.58 8.10 45.58
CA PRO A 456 -41.79 6.98 46.50
C PRO A 456 -42.96 6.03 46.19
N THR A 457 -43.76 6.28 45.16
CA THR A 457 -44.94 5.48 44.80
C THR A 457 -44.79 4.70 43.50
N ASP A 458 -43.83 5.08 42.66
CA ASP A 458 -43.57 4.48 41.34
C ASP A 458 -42.21 3.76 41.30
N PHE A 459 -41.93 2.93 40.28
CA PHE A 459 -40.66 2.17 40.20
C PHE A 459 -39.63 2.88 39.32
N GLY A 460 -38.38 2.89 39.79
CA GLY A 460 -37.26 3.42 39.01
C GLY A 460 -36.97 2.52 37.80
N GLY A 461 -36.53 3.12 36.70
CA GLY A 461 -36.14 2.37 35.50
C GLY A 461 -34.82 1.63 35.69
N ASP A 462 -34.65 0.50 35.00
CA ASP A 462 -33.38 -0.23 35.01
C ASP A 462 -32.33 0.54 34.19
N GLY A 463 -31.07 0.48 34.62
CA GLY A 463 -29.94 1.00 33.85
C GLY A 463 -29.62 0.11 32.65
N GLY A 464 -29.17 0.73 31.57
CA GLY A 464 -28.79 0.00 30.35
C GLY A 464 -27.45 -0.71 30.50
N ASP A 465 -27.30 -1.85 29.81
CA ASP A 465 -26.02 -2.57 29.76
C ASP A 465 -24.95 -1.76 29.02
N GLY A 466 -23.70 -1.89 29.43
CA GLY A 466 -22.55 -1.35 28.72
C GLY A 466 -22.20 -2.15 27.47
N GLY A 467 -21.62 -1.47 26.49
CA GLY A 467 -21.21 -2.03 25.22
C GLY A 467 -19.88 -2.78 25.30
N ASN A 468 -19.81 -3.94 24.65
CA ASN A 468 -18.57 -4.69 24.47
C ASN A 468 -17.54 -3.95 23.60
N ALA A 469 -16.26 -4.17 23.90
CA ALA A 469 -15.12 -3.64 23.16
C ALA A 469 -14.17 -4.79 22.76
N LYS A 470 -13.77 -4.82 21.48
CA LYS A 470 -12.81 -5.81 20.96
C LYS A 470 -11.77 -5.14 20.06
N ALA A 471 -10.52 -5.16 20.49
CA ALA A 471 -9.38 -4.73 19.69
C ALA A 471 -8.64 -5.95 19.11
N THR A 472 -8.11 -5.82 17.90
CA THR A 472 -7.21 -6.82 17.31
C THR A 472 -6.10 -6.08 16.56
N PRO A 473 -4.84 -6.16 17.03
CA PRO A 473 -3.75 -5.46 16.36
C PRO A 473 -3.39 -6.15 15.04
N GLY A 474 -2.95 -5.37 14.07
CA GLY A 474 -2.46 -5.88 12.80
C GLY A 474 -1.18 -6.69 12.97
N LYS A 475 -0.96 -7.68 12.11
CA LYS A 475 0.28 -8.47 12.12
C LYS A 475 1.39 -7.77 11.37
N GLY A 476 2.59 -7.81 11.94
CA GLY A 476 3.81 -7.40 11.26
C GLY A 476 4.08 -8.31 10.06
N GLY A 477 4.34 -7.70 8.91
CA GLY A 477 4.65 -8.35 7.65
C GLY A 477 5.93 -9.17 7.74
N GLN A 478 6.02 -10.21 6.91
CA GLN A 478 7.19 -11.07 6.84
C GLN A 478 8.24 -10.47 5.90
N GLY A 479 9.46 -10.30 6.40
CA GLY A 479 10.66 -10.02 5.60
C GLY A 479 11.63 -11.19 5.66
N ASP A 480 12.42 -11.42 4.61
CA ASP A 480 13.45 -12.46 4.61
C ASP A 480 14.60 -12.14 5.60
N THR A 481 14.88 -10.85 5.83
CA THR A 481 15.87 -10.39 6.81
C THR A 481 15.23 -10.15 8.18
N ARG A 482 14.11 -9.42 8.21
CA ARG A 482 13.44 -9.05 9.45
C ARG A 482 11.93 -8.96 9.27
N ARG A 483 11.19 -9.53 10.21
CA ARG A 483 9.75 -9.33 10.32
C ARG A 483 9.44 -7.92 10.83
N GLY A 484 8.38 -7.30 10.33
CA GLY A 484 7.81 -6.10 10.94
C GLY A 484 7.27 -6.41 12.33
N ASP A 485 7.17 -5.38 13.16
CA ASP A 485 6.54 -5.51 14.48
C ASP A 485 5.02 -5.69 14.29
N ASP A 486 4.39 -6.52 15.13
CA ASP A 486 2.92 -6.51 15.25
C ASP A 486 2.49 -5.13 15.80
N GLY A 487 1.27 -4.69 15.46
CA GLY A 487 0.67 -3.53 16.10
C GLY A 487 0.32 -3.80 17.56
N GLU A 488 -0.13 -2.75 18.25
CA GLU A 488 -0.52 -2.81 19.65
C GLU A 488 -2.03 -2.62 19.83
N VAL A 489 -2.56 -3.19 20.91
CA VAL A 489 -3.88 -2.79 21.43
C VAL A 489 -3.65 -1.61 22.36
N LEU A 490 -4.11 -0.43 21.96
CA LEU A 490 -3.90 0.81 22.71
C LEU A 490 -4.91 0.94 23.86
N SER A 491 -6.17 0.57 23.59
CA SER A 491 -7.26 0.54 24.55
C SER A 491 -8.27 -0.52 24.11
N GLU A 492 -8.90 -1.19 25.08
CA GLU A 492 -10.03 -2.10 24.86
C GLU A 492 -11.00 -2.22 26.07
N PRO A 493 -11.26 -1.18 26.89
CA PRO A 493 -12.18 -1.30 28.01
C PRO A 493 -13.62 -1.49 27.54
N GLY A 494 -14.35 -2.37 28.24
CA GLY A 494 -15.79 -2.48 28.06
C GLY A 494 -16.50 -1.23 28.58
N GLY A 495 -17.65 -0.90 28.00
CA GLY A 495 -18.46 0.22 28.46
C GLY A 495 -19.06 -0.06 29.84
N ASP A 496 -19.11 0.93 30.71
CA ASP A 496 -19.79 0.79 32.00
C ASP A 496 -21.31 0.63 31.80
N GLY A 497 -21.97 -0.18 32.65
CA GLY A 497 -23.42 -0.23 32.73
C GLY A 497 -23.98 1.05 33.37
N GLY A 498 -25.19 1.43 32.99
CA GLY A 498 -25.90 2.55 33.57
C GLY A 498 -26.44 2.21 34.97
N ASN A 499 -26.52 3.20 35.85
CA ASN A 499 -27.16 3.01 37.15
C ASN A 499 -28.68 2.86 36.99
N GLY A 500 -29.31 2.11 37.89
CA GLY A 500 -30.77 2.07 38.00
C GLY A 500 -31.32 3.35 38.62
N GLY A 501 -32.56 3.71 38.26
CA GLY A 501 -33.25 4.87 38.81
C GLY A 501 -33.77 4.63 40.23
N ASP A 502 -33.82 5.68 41.04
CA ASP A 502 -34.42 5.65 42.37
C ASP A 502 -35.96 5.44 42.25
N GLY A 503 -36.58 4.67 43.14
CA GLY A 503 -38.04 4.43 43.12
C GLY A 503 -38.55 3.58 44.27
N CYS A 504 -39.87 3.41 44.44
CA CYS A 504 -40.42 2.51 45.45
C CYS A 504 -39.86 1.09 45.30
N LEU A 505 -39.82 0.59 44.06
CA LEU A 505 -38.85 -0.42 43.67
C LEU A 505 -37.74 0.31 42.94
N GLU A 506 -36.52 0.14 43.41
CA GLU A 506 -35.34 0.65 42.73
C GLU A 506 -35.14 -0.07 41.41
N GLY A 507 -34.72 0.69 40.40
CA GLY A 507 -34.20 0.12 39.17
C GLY A 507 -32.90 -0.62 39.44
N LYS A 508 -32.66 -1.70 38.70
CA LYS A 508 -31.38 -2.41 38.72
C LYS A 508 -30.34 -1.62 37.94
N GLY A 509 -29.08 -1.72 38.34
CA GLY A 509 -28.00 -1.28 37.46
C GLY A 509 -27.82 -2.23 36.27
N GLY A 510 -27.39 -1.68 35.14
CA GLY A 510 -27.03 -2.43 33.94
C GLY A 510 -25.69 -3.15 34.10
N ILE A 511 -25.48 -4.21 33.33
CA ILE A 511 -24.24 -5.00 33.37
C ILE A 511 -23.14 -4.28 32.58
N GLY A 512 -21.92 -4.26 33.08
CA GLY A 512 -20.77 -3.74 32.35
C GLY A 512 -20.44 -4.57 31.11
N GLY A 513 -20.03 -3.89 30.03
CA GLY A 513 -19.63 -4.52 28.78
C GLY A 513 -18.35 -5.33 28.90
N GLN A 514 -18.18 -6.32 28.02
CA GLN A 514 -16.93 -7.07 27.91
C GLN A 514 -15.81 -6.22 27.34
N GLY A 515 -14.60 -6.38 27.87
CA GLY A 515 -13.38 -5.70 27.42
C GLY A 515 -12.24 -6.00 28.39
N ASN A 516 -11.13 -5.27 28.29
CA ASN A 516 -9.99 -5.42 29.18
C ASN A 516 -9.46 -4.05 29.64
N PRO A 517 -9.85 -3.61 30.85
CA PRO A 517 -10.73 -4.30 31.79
C PRO A 517 -12.20 -4.35 31.29
N PRO A 518 -13.02 -5.28 31.80
CA PRO A 518 -14.47 -5.20 31.62
C PRO A 518 -15.02 -3.89 32.18
N GLY A 519 -16.13 -3.43 31.61
CA GLY A 519 -16.89 -2.31 32.15
C GLY A 519 -17.42 -2.63 33.54
N LYS A 520 -17.66 -1.60 34.34
CA LYS A 520 -18.27 -1.77 35.66
C LYS A 520 -19.78 -1.93 35.52
N ASP A 521 -20.36 -2.80 36.34
CA ASP A 521 -21.81 -2.85 36.50
C ASP A 521 -22.30 -1.53 37.13
N GLY A 522 -23.49 -1.10 36.71
CA GLY A 522 -24.18 0.02 37.33
C GLY A 522 -24.64 -0.32 38.74
N GLU A 523 -24.74 0.69 39.59
CA GLU A 523 -25.36 0.54 40.91
C GLU A 523 -26.90 0.48 40.76
N PRO A 524 -27.60 -0.33 41.56
CA PRO A 524 -29.05 -0.20 41.71
C PRO A 524 -29.41 1.21 42.20
N GLY A 525 -30.62 1.67 41.85
CA GLY A 525 -31.19 2.87 42.41
C GLY A 525 -31.49 2.70 43.91
N LYS A 526 -32.03 3.75 44.53
CA LYS A 526 -32.46 3.72 45.94
C LYS A 526 -33.92 3.34 46.07
N ASN A 527 -34.22 2.43 46.99
CA ASN A 527 -35.59 2.21 47.45
C ASN A 527 -36.15 3.44 48.18
N LEU A 528 -37.17 4.07 47.60
CA LEU A 528 -37.84 5.25 48.12
C LEU A 528 -39.17 4.94 48.81
N CYS A 529 -39.64 3.68 48.85
CA CYS A 529 -40.95 3.36 49.41
C CYS A 529 -41.06 3.95 50.81
N MET A 530 -42.15 4.68 51.05
CA MET A 530 -42.52 5.06 52.42
C MET A 530 -42.81 3.76 53.17
N GLN A 531 -41.86 3.31 54.00
CA GLN A 531 -42.14 2.23 54.93
C GLN A 531 -43.39 2.64 55.72
N PRO A 532 -44.43 1.79 55.77
CA PRO A 532 -45.58 2.08 56.60
C PRO A 532 -45.06 2.32 57.99
N LYS A 533 -45.30 3.53 58.50
CA LYS A 533 -44.88 3.98 59.83
C LYS A 533 -45.24 2.87 60.81
N GLU A 534 -44.25 2.18 61.35
CA GLU A 534 -44.46 1.06 62.26
C GLU A 534 -45.24 1.58 63.47
N ASP A 535 -46.54 1.26 63.53
CA ASP A 535 -47.33 1.43 64.75
C ASP A 535 -46.86 0.38 65.75
N ASP A 536 -46.07 0.86 66.70
CA ASP A 536 -45.57 0.23 67.92
C ASP A 536 -46.66 -0.63 68.60
N THR A 537 -46.69 -1.94 68.31
CA THR A 537 -47.43 -2.94 69.08
C THR A 537 -46.61 -4.19 69.35
N SER A 538 -46.06 -4.20 70.57
CA SER A 538 -45.50 -5.28 71.37
C SER A 538 -46.17 -6.67 71.24
N THR A 539 -45.36 -7.71 71.55
CA THR A 539 -45.69 -9.10 72.02
C THR A 539 -46.22 -10.09 70.96
N THR A 540 -45.76 -11.34 70.81
CA THR A 540 -45.04 -12.32 71.66
C THR A 540 -44.45 -13.45 70.80
N THR A 541 -43.34 -14.06 71.24
CA THR A 541 -42.66 -15.26 70.69
C THR A 541 -43.47 -16.56 70.89
N PRO A 542 -43.43 -17.52 69.93
CA PRO A 542 -43.24 -18.95 70.26
C PRO A 542 -42.32 -19.70 69.22
N PRO A 543 -42.01 -21.01 69.34
CA PRO A 543 -40.66 -21.59 69.45
C PRO A 543 -40.06 -22.11 68.11
N PRO A 544 -38.79 -22.59 68.10
CA PRO A 544 -38.11 -23.04 66.88
C PRO A 544 -38.60 -24.42 66.45
N ASP A 545 -39.17 -24.50 65.25
CA ASP A 545 -39.56 -25.77 64.63
C ASP A 545 -38.49 -26.25 63.64
N THR A 546 -38.04 -27.47 63.89
CA THR A 546 -37.02 -28.20 63.17
C THR A 546 -37.61 -28.88 61.92
N GLY A 547 -37.00 -28.61 60.76
CA GLY A 547 -36.94 -29.56 59.64
C GLY A 547 -37.83 -29.22 58.44
N SER A 548 -37.18 -29.02 57.29
CA SER A 548 -37.50 -29.74 56.04
C SER A 548 -36.56 -29.27 54.92
N THR A 549 -35.49 -30.03 54.66
CA THR A 549 -34.75 -29.97 53.41
C THR A 549 -35.55 -30.72 52.35
N THR A 550 -36.36 -30.01 51.57
CA THR A 550 -36.90 -30.55 50.32
C THR A 550 -35.92 -30.27 49.19
N SER A 551 -35.25 -31.34 48.73
CA SER A 551 -34.54 -31.33 47.45
C SER A 551 -35.48 -30.92 46.31
N PRO A 552 -35.00 -30.16 45.32
CA PRO A 552 -35.77 -29.86 44.12
C PRO A 552 -36.17 -31.17 43.42
N PRO A 553 -37.37 -31.26 42.83
CA PRO A 553 -37.74 -32.38 41.98
C PRO A 553 -36.72 -32.52 40.84
N PRO A 554 -36.34 -33.75 40.43
CA PRO A 554 -35.44 -33.94 39.30
C PRO A 554 -36.05 -33.26 38.08
N GLN A 555 -35.35 -32.24 37.56
CA GLN A 555 -35.73 -31.63 36.29
C GLN A 555 -35.74 -32.72 35.22
N PRO A 556 -36.76 -32.78 34.35
CA PRO A 556 -36.76 -33.70 33.23
C PRO A 556 -35.49 -33.43 32.40
N SER A 557 -34.68 -34.47 32.19
CA SER A 557 -33.46 -34.39 31.39
C SER A 557 -33.80 -33.83 30.00
N GLU A 558 -33.43 -32.57 29.76
CA GLU A 558 -33.66 -31.93 28.49
C GLU A 558 -32.70 -32.53 27.47
N LYS A 559 -33.23 -32.96 26.32
CA LYS A 559 -32.40 -33.49 25.23
C LYS A 559 -31.77 -32.31 24.51
N ILE A 560 -30.43 -32.28 24.46
CA ILE A 560 -29.68 -31.26 23.74
C ILE A 560 -29.16 -31.83 22.41
N ARG A 561 -29.13 -30.96 21.38
CA ARG A 561 -28.60 -31.28 20.06
C ARG A 561 -27.10 -30.98 20.02
N VAL A 562 -26.28 -31.96 19.65
CA VAL A 562 -24.82 -31.88 19.66
C VAL A 562 -24.21 -32.42 18.37
N ILE A 563 -22.97 -32.05 18.05
CA ILE A 563 -22.11 -32.79 17.10
C ILE A 563 -21.01 -33.53 17.85
N ALA A 564 -20.50 -34.61 17.27
CA ALA A 564 -19.34 -35.32 17.82
C ALA A 564 -18.05 -34.82 17.15
N TYR A 565 -17.09 -34.36 17.96
CA TYR A 565 -15.78 -33.90 17.50
C TYR A 565 -14.70 -34.39 18.47
N HIS A 566 -13.71 -35.13 17.97
CA HIS A 566 -12.61 -35.71 18.77
C HIS A 566 -13.05 -36.45 20.06
N GLY A 567 -14.17 -37.18 19.99
CA GLY A 567 -14.71 -37.93 21.13
C GLY A 567 -15.42 -37.07 22.18
N LYS A 568 -15.67 -35.79 21.88
CA LYS A 568 -16.45 -34.84 22.69
C LYS A 568 -17.75 -34.48 21.97
N TYR A 569 -18.73 -34.02 22.74
CA TYR A 569 -20.02 -33.54 22.22
C TYR A 569 -20.10 -32.03 22.36
N ILE A 570 -20.26 -31.34 21.24
CA ILE A 570 -20.35 -29.87 21.19
C ILE A 570 -21.81 -29.47 20.92
N PRO A 571 -22.45 -28.67 21.78
CA PRO A 571 -23.81 -28.19 21.54
C PRO A 571 -23.93 -27.39 20.24
N VAL A 572 -24.92 -27.73 19.42
CA VAL A 572 -25.17 -27.07 18.13
C VAL A 572 -25.52 -25.58 18.32
N SER A 573 -26.05 -25.19 19.48
CA SER A 573 -26.33 -23.79 19.81
C SER A 573 -25.08 -22.89 19.88
N GLN A 574 -23.89 -23.49 20.00
CA GLN A 574 -22.61 -22.77 20.02
C GLN A 574 -21.93 -22.74 18.65
N LEU A 575 -22.59 -23.28 17.61
CA LEU A 575 -21.99 -23.47 16.30
C LEU A 575 -22.68 -22.63 15.22
N ILE A 576 -21.88 -22.11 14.30
CA ILE A 576 -22.33 -21.51 13.03
C ILE A 576 -21.94 -22.43 11.87
N VAL A 577 -22.64 -22.28 10.74
CA VAL A 577 -22.33 -22.99 9.51
C VAL A 577 -21.83 -21.99 8.49
N GLU A 578 -20.59 -22.18 8.06
CA GLU A 578 -19.95 -21.32 7.07
C GLU A 578 -19.52 -22.15 5.86
N GLY A 579 -19.44 -21.48 4.70
CA GLY A 579 -19.06 -22.08 3.43
C GLY A 579 -17.74 -21.50 2.94
N GLU A 580 -16.65 -22.22 3.19
CA GLU A 580 -15.30 -21.81 2.74
C GLU A 580 -14.62 -22.94 1.96
N GLY A 581 -14.10 -22.63 0.77
CA GLY A 581 -13.20 -23.51 0.01
C GLY A 581 -13.75 -24.91 -0.38
N ASN A 582 -12.83 -25.88 -0.45
CA ASN A 582 -13.07 -27.23 -1.01
C ASN A 582 -13.91 -28.16 -0.11
N CYS A 583 -14.31 -27.76 1.10
CA CYS A 583 -15.02 -28.63 2.06
C CYS A 583 -16.55 -28.43 2.09
N GLY A 584 -17.09 -27.47 1.32
CA GLY A 584 -18.51 -27.12 1.38
C GLY A 584 -18.91 -26.54 2.75
N ASN A 585 -20.19 -26.64 3.12
CA ASN A 585 -20.68 -26.14 4.40
C ASN A 585 -20.12 -26.98 5.56
N HIS A 586 -19.53 -26.32 6.56
CA HIS A 586 -18.96 -26.96 7.75
C HIS A 586 -19.25 -26.16 9.02
N TYR A 587 -19.10 -26.81 10.17
CA TYR A 587 -19.38 -26.20 11.48
C TYR A 587 -18.17 -25.44 12.03
N HIS A 588 -18.40 -24.24 12.51
CA HIS A 588 -17.45 -23.39 13.24
C HIS A 588 -18.04 -22.97 14.59
N ALA A 589 -17.20 -22.53 15.52
CA ALA A 589 -17.68 -21.95 16.78
C ALA A 589 -18.18 -20.53 16.52
N ALA A 590 -19.38 -20.23 17.00
CA ALA A 590 -19.99 -18.90 16.85
C ALA A 590 -19.12 -17.78 17.43
N GLU A 591 -18.36 -18.09 18.48
CA GLU A 591 -17.55 -17.14 19.26
C GLU A 591 -16.05 -17.52 19.26
N GLY A 592 -15.60 -18.33 18.28
CA GLY A 592 -14.20 -18.77 18.14
C GLY A 592 -13.74 -19.86 19.13
N ILE A 593 -14.55 -20.19 20.13
CA ILE A 593 -14.36 -21.33 21.04
C ILE A 593 -15.72 -21.94 21.36
N ALA A 594 -15.80 -23.27 21.46
CA ALA A 594 -17.01 -23.98 21.89
C ALA A 594 -16.72 -24.79 23.16
N THR A 595 -17.68 -24.90 24.06
CA THR A 595 -17.58 -25.70 25.28
C THR A 595 -18.32 -27.02 25.09
N ALA A 596 -17.59 -28.14 25.20
CA ALA A 596 -18.18 -29.47 25.16
C ALA A 596 -19.09 -29.72 26.37
N THR A 597 -19.97 -30.72 26.27
CA THR A 597 -20.93 -31.05 27.34
C THR A 597 -20.28 -31.53 28.64
N ASP A 598 -19.00 -31.89 28.63
CA ASP A 598 -18.22 -32.21 29.84
C ASP A 598 -17.46 -30.99 30.41
N GLY A 599 -17.73 -29.79 29.91
CA GLY A 599 -17.10 -28.53 30.32
C GLY A 599 -15.74 -28.25 29.67
N THR A 600 -15.25 -29.13 28.78
CA THR A 600 -13.97 -28.91 28.10
C THR A 600 -14.09 -27.80 27.04
N PRO A 601 -13.28 -26.73 27.10
CA PRO A 601 -13.22 -25.74 26.03
C PRO A 601 -12.47 -26.30 24.80
N ILE A 602 -13.04 -26.11 23.62
CA ILE A 602 -12.54 -26.57 22.32
C ILE A 602 -12.40 -25.35 21.40
N PRO A 603 -11.17 -24.89 21.12
CA PRO A 603 -10.93 -23.80 20.16
C PRO A 603 -11.38 -24.17 18.75
N ASP A 604 -11.83 -23.18 17.98
CA ASP A 604 -12.14 -23.38 16.57
C ASP A 604 -10.87 -23.83 15.79
N PRO A 605 -10.92 -24.96 15.05
CA PRO A 605 -9.78 -25.44 14.27
C PRO A 605 -9.37 -24.49 13.13
N GLY A 606 -10.24 -23.56 12.74
CA GLY A 606 -10.05 -22.68 11.60
C GLY A 606 -10.11 -23.43 10.26
N PRO A 607 -9.71 -22.76 9.16
CA PRO A 607 -9.70 -23.37 7.83
C PRO A 607 -8.69 -24.55 7.74
N PRO A 608 -9.00 -25.59 6.94
CA PRO A 608 -9.95 -25.57 5.83
C PRO A 608 -11.37 -26.12 6.11
N CYS A 609 -11.64 -26.79 7.24
CA CYS A 609 -12.97 -27.40 7.44
C CYS A 609 -13.53 -27.38 8.89
N GLY A 610 -13.07 -26.50 9.79
CA GLY A 610 -13.64 -26.33 11.15
C GLY A 610 -13.82 -27.64 11.95
N TYR A 611 -14.98 -27.81 12.60
CA TYR A 611 -15.37 -29.06 13.29
C TYR A 611 -15.85 -30.19 12.38
N GLY A 612 -15.76 -30.00 11.06
CA GLY A 612 -16.12 -30.97 10.04
C GLY A 612 -17.31 -30.54 9.18
N ALA A 613 -17.41 -31.16 7.99
CA ALA A 613 -18.43 -30.83 7.01
C ALA A 613 -19.83 -31.24 7.48
N VAL A 614 -20.83 -30.37 7.30
CA VAL A 614 -22.23 -30.62 7.67
C VAL A 614 -22.76 -31.91 7.04
N ALA A 615 -22.30 -32.25 5.83
CA ALA A 615 -22.70 -33.46 5.13
C ALA A 615 -22.22 -34.77 5.79
N THR A 616 -21.15 -34.73 6.58
CA THR A 616 -20.50 -35.90 7.18
C THR A 616 -20.51 -35.91 8.71
N THR A 617 -20.85 -34.79 9.34
CA THR A 617 -20.90 -34.62 10.80
C THR A 617 -22.37 -34.54 11.25
N PRO A 618 -23.01 -35.67 11.58
CA PRO A 618 -24.42 -35.69 11.94
C PRO A 618 -24.67 -35.02 13.30
N ILE A 619 -25.86 -34.43 13.43
CA ILE A 619 -26.37 -33.93 14.72
C ILE A 619 -26.95 -35.11 15.50
N LEU A 620 -26.55 -35.23 16.76
CA LEU A 620 -27.01 -36.23 17.72
C LEU A 620 -27.89 -35.54 18.78
N GLU A 621 -28.82 -36.28 19.37
CA GLU A 621 -29.57 -35.85 20.56
C GLU A 621 -29.10 -36.67 21.76
N ILE A 622 -28.65 -35.99 22.82
CA ILE A 622 -28.21 -36.63 24.07
C ILE A 622 -28.95 -36.03 25.26
N GLU A 623 -29.11 -36.80 26.32
CA GLU A 623 -29.65 -36.32 27.60
C GLU A 623 -28.55 -35.57 28.35
N GLN A 624 -28.84 -34.34 28.79
CA GLN A 624 -27.92 -33.50 29.57
C GLN A 624 -27.95 -33.82 31.06
#